data_AF-A0A1Z5YXV9-F1
#
_entry.id   AF-A0A1Z5YXV9-F1
#
_cell.length_a   1.000
_cell.length_b   1.000
_cell.length_c   1.000
_cell.angle_alpha   90.00
_cell.angle_beta   90.00
_cell.angle_gamma   90.00
#
_symmetry.space_group_name_H-M   'P 1'
#
loop_
_entity.id
_entity.type
_entity.pdbx_description
1 polymer ?
#
loop_
_entity_poly.entity_id
_entity_poly.type
_entity_poly.pdbx_seq_one_letter_code
_entity_poly.pdbx_strand_id
1 'polypeptide(L)'
;MSSFDPKELKILSDILALVLEEQSGQSASALEALKNRAQKDKITGGALKNLFQAIAVDPPKRTTRSSSRPSPTPDEYRTQLRQMAESIQRLDTDLRGARTQNDNLRTQLQRALQGQRDLTQQFSEELSQTRYPSLLMLMIAFGAGILSGIAGTELFHLFTHHVVHSAAENARYLY
;
A
#
# COMPACT_ATOMS: atom_id res chain seq x y z
N MET A 1 -3.50 43.12 -1.64
CA MET A 1 -2.08 42.74 -1.78
C MET A 1 -2.03 41.23 -2.05
N SER A 2 -2.13 40.85 -3.32
CA SER A 2 -2.14 39.47 -3.78
C SER A 2 -0.73 38.89 -3.72
N SER A 3 -0.45 38.16 -2.64
CA SER A 3 0.72 37.29 -2.51
C SER A 3 0.69 36.26 -3.66
N PHE A 4 1.53 36.43 -4.66
CA PHE A 4 1.70 35.45 -5.74
C PHE A 4 2.26 34.14 -5.17
N ASP A 5 1.60 33.02 -5.43
CA ASP A 5 2.14 31.71 -5.06
C ASP A 5 3.33 31.40 -5.99
N PRO A 6 4.55 31.19 -5.45
CA PRO A 6 5.73 30.85 -6.26
C PRO A 6 5.55 29.58 -7.11
N LYS A 7 4.64 28.68 -6.72
CA LYS A 7 4.34 27.47 -7.50
C LYS A 7 3.61 27.78 -8.80
N GLU A 8 2.65 28.70 -8.74
CA GLU A 8 1.84 29.09 -9.89
C GLU A 8 2.65 29.91 -10.90
N LEU A 9 3.51 30.82 -10.43
CA LEU A 9 4.46 31.55 -11.29
C LEU A 9 5.45 30.62 -11.99
N LYS A 10 5.90 29.58 -11.30
CA LYS A 10 6.82 28.58 -11.89
C LYS A 10 6.14 27.82 -13.03
N ILE A 11 4.90 27.39 -12.82
CA ILE A 11 4.12 26.71 -13.86
C ILE A 11 3.87 27.63 -15.05
N LEU A 12 3.55 28.90 -14.80
CA LEU A 12 3.37 29.90 -15.85
C LEU A 12 4.64 30.12 -16.68
N SER A 13 5.78 30.25 -16.01
CA SER A 13 7.08 30.40 -16.68
C SER A 13 7.43 29.18 -17.52
N ASP A 14 7.08 27.98 -17.05
CA ASP A 14 7.27 26.71 -17.77
C ASP A 14 6.38 26.68 -19.02
N ILE A 15 5.10 27.07 -18.91
CA ILE A 15 4.17 27.20 -20.05
C ILE A 15 4.73 28.16 -21.10
N LEU A 16 5.19 29.32 -20.65
CA LEU A 16 5.59 30.41 -21.55
C LEU A 16 6.92 30.10 -22.25
N ALA A 17 7.87 29.47 -21.56
CA ALA A 17 9.10 28.95 -22.17
C ALA A 17 8.77 27.88 -23.22
N LEU A 18 7.87 26.95 -22.89
CA LEU A 18 7.54 25.81 -23.74
C LEU A 18 6.69 26.21 -24.96
N VAL A 19 5.87 27.25 -24.84
CA VAL A 19 5.12 27.85 -25.96
C VAL A 19 6.02 28.68 -26.90
N LEU A 20 7.11 29.26 -26.39
CA LEU A 20 8.07 30.02 -27.19
C LEU A 20 9.14 29.16 -27.88
N GLU A 21 9.43 27.96 -27.38
CA GLU A 21 10.47 27.06 -27.91
C GLU A 21 10.02 26.16 -29.09
N GLU A 22 8.83 26.41 -29.65
CA GLU A 22 8.31 25.93 -30.94
C GLU A 22 9.12 24.83 -31.68
N GLN A 23 9.04 23.58 -31.21
CA GLN A 23 9.30 22.39 -32.02
C GLN A 23 7.99 21.58 -32.12
N SER A 24 7.34 21.66 -33.29
CA SER A 24 5.95 21.25 -33.60
C SER A 24 5.61 19.75 -33.44
N GLY A 25 6.39 18.98 -32.67
CA GLY A 25 6.15 17.58 -32.33
C GLY A 25 6.17 17.25 -30.83
N GLN A 26 6.64 18.15 -29.96
CA GLN A 26 6.74 17.92 -28.51
C GLN A 26 5.63 18.59 -27.68
N SER A 27 4.82 19.44 -28.30
CA SER A 27 3.77 20.22 -27.64
C SER A 27 2.68 19.36 -26.99
N ALA A 28 2.34 18.21 -27.57
CA ALA A 28 1.34 17.31 -27.01
C ALA A 28 1.79 16.64 -25.69
N SER A 29 3.02 16.11 -25.67
CA SER A 29 3.60 15.50 -24.46
C SER A 29 3.82 16.54 -23.36
N ALA A 30 4.18 17.76 -23.75
CA ALA A 30 4.39 18.84 -22.80
C ALA A 30 3.08 19.38 -22.21
N LEU A 31 2.01 19.46 -23.02
CA LEU A 31 0.68 19.82 -22.54
C LEU A 31 0.15 18.77 -21.54
N GLU A 32 0.41 17.49 -21.80
CA GLU A 32 0.07 16.41 -20.88
C GLU A 32 0.85 16.50 -19.57
N ALA A 33 2.17 16.75 -19.63
CA ALA A 33 2.99 16.99 -18.45
C ALA A 33 2.49 18.21 -17.65
N LEU A 34 2.07 19.27 -18.35
CA LEU A 34 1.49 20.46 -17.74
C LEU A 34 0.17 20.16 -17.04
N LYS A 35 -0.73 19.43 -17.71
CA LYS A 35 -2.02 19.03 -17.15
C LYS A 35 -1.82 18.18 -15.90
N ASN A 36 -0.87 17.24 -15.93
CA ASN A 36 -0.53 16.40 -14.79
C ASN A 36 0.03 17.22 -13.62
N ARG A 37 0.85 18.24 -13.90
CA ARG A 37 1.41 19.13 -12.90
C ARG A 37 0.35 20.06 -12.29
N ALA A 38 -0.50 20.66 -13.12
CA ALA A 38 -1.61 21.49 -12.68
C ALA A 38 -2.64 20.69 -11.86
N GLN A 39 -2.91 19.44 -12.22
CA GLN A 39 -3.74 18.52 -11.43
C GLN A 39 -3.09 18.19 -10.08
N LYS A 40 -1.80 17.89 -10.06
CA LYS A 40 -1.03 17.64 -8.83
C LYS A 40 -1.09 18.83 -7.87
N ASP A 41 -1.02 20.04 -8.42
CA ASP A 41 -0.97 21.29 -7.66
C ASP A 41 -2.38 21.92 -7.48
N LYS A 42 -3.46 21.26 -7.91
CA LYS A 42 -4.87 21.71 -7.83
C LYS A 42 -5.14 23.08 -8.45
N ILE A 43 -4.38 23.45 -9.48
CA ILE A 43 -4.52 24.74 -10.15
C ILE A 43 -5.58 24.63 -11.23
N THR A 44 -6.56 25.54 -11.20
CA THR A 44 -7.67 25.58 -12.16
C THR A 44 -7.34 26.50 -13.33
N GLY A 45 -7.98 26.28 -14.48
CA GLY A 45 -7.84 27.17 -15.66
C GLY A 45 -8.27 28.62 -15.36
N GLY A 46 -9.23 28.81 -14.44
CA GLY A 46 -9.63 30.13 -13.97
C GLY A 46 -8.53 30.82 -13.15
N ALA A 47 -7.82 30.09 -12.29
CA ALA A 47 -6.68 30.61 -11.54
C ALA A 47 -5.53 31.03 -12.47
N LEU A 48 -5.21 30.20 -13.47
CA LEU A 48 -4.22 30.53 -14.50
C LEU A 48 -4.59 31.80 -15.28
N LYS A 49 -5.85 31.93 -15.71
CA LYS A 49 -6.34 33.13 -16.40
C LYS A 49 -6.24 34.38 -15.52
N ASN A 50 -6.59 34.27 -14.24
CA ASN A 50 -6.50 35.37 -13.29
C ASN A 50 -5.04 35.77 -13.03
N LEU A 51 -4.10 34.82 -13.04
CA LEU A 51 -2.66 35.10 -12.94
C LEU A 51 -2.12 35.80 -14.18
N PHE A 52 -2.50 35.36 -15.38
CA PHE A 52 -2.16 36.07 -16.61
C PHE A 52 -2.70 37.51 -16.60
N GLN A 53 -3.93 37.70 -16.14
CA GLN A 53 -4.54 39.03 -16.02
C GLN A 53 -3.85 39.89 -14.94
N ALA A 54 -3.49 39.30 -13.80
CA ALA A 54 -2.77 39.99 -12.74
C ALA A 54 -1.34 40.38 -13.13
N ILE A 55 -0.63 39.51 -13.86
CA ILE A 55 0.75 39.76 -14.33
C ILE A 55 0.78 40.75 -15.49
N ALA A 56 -0.25 40.77 -16.35
CA ALA A 56 -0.37 41.77 -17.40
C ALA A 56 -0.60 43.19 -16.83
N VAL A 57 -1.31 43.29 -15.70
CA VAL A 57 -1.58 44.57 -15.01
C VAL A 57 -0.41 45.00 -14.13
N ASP A 58 0.25 44.06 -13.44
CA ASP A 58 1.44 44.30 -12.61
C ASP A 58 2.50 43.23 -12.91
N PRO A 59 3.42 43.47 -13.87
CA PRO A 59 4.47 42.52 -14.14
C PRO A 59 5.38 42.41 -12.90
N PRO A 60 5.67 41.20 -12.39
CA PRO A 60 6.61 41.06 -11.28
C PRO A 60 7.92 41.71 -11.70
N LYS A 61 8.39 42.69 -10.93
CA LYS A 61 9.66 43.38 -11.19
C LYS A 61 10.73 42.32 -11.40
N ARG A 62 11.16 42.16 -12.66
CA ARG A 62 12.32 41.36 -13.03
C ARG A 62 13.44 41.83 -12.11
N THR A 63 13.88 40.99 -11.19
CA THR A 63 15.15 41.22 -10.51
C THR A 63 16.21 41.01 -11.58
N THR A 64 16.43 42.02 -12.42
CA THR A 64 17.66 42.16 -13.19
C THR A 64 18.75 42.24 -12.14
N ARG A 65 19.35 41.09 -11.83
CA ARG A 65 20.67 41.02 -11.21
C ARG A 65 21.64 41.59 -12.25
N SER A 66 21.64 42.91 -12.41
CA SER A 66 22.81 43.63 -12.89
C SER A 66 23.83 43.53 -11.76
N SER A 67 24.48 42.39 -11.65
CA SER A 67 25.65 42.25 -10.79
C SER A 67 26.83 42.86 -11.53
N SER A 68 26.93 44.20 -11.52
CA SER A 68 28.25 44.82 -11.43
C SER A 68 28.77 44.51 -10.03
N ARG A 69 29.10 43.23 -9.79
CA ARG A 69 29.72 42.80 -8.55
C ARG A 69 31.16 43.30 -8.65
N PRO A 70 31.63 44.16 -7.74
CA PRO A 70 33.06 44.45 -7.68
C PRO A 70 33.79 43.10 -7.59
N SER A 71 34.89 42.96 -8.32
CA SER A 71 35.73 41.76 -8.28
C SER A 71 35.96 41.40 -6.82
N PRO A 72 35.58 40.18 -6.37
CA PRO A 72 35.63 39.84 -4.96
C PRO A 72 37.06 40.03 -4.47
N THR A 73 37.21 40.68 -3.33
CA THR A 73 38.54 40.83 -2.74
C THR A 73 39.10 39.43 -2.43
N PRO A 74 40.43 39.23 -2.43
CA PRO A 74 41.03 37.93 -2.13
C PRO A 74 40.53 37.29 -0.83
N ASP A 75 40.12 38.12 0.13
CA ASP A 75 39.53 37.66 1.40
C ASP A 75 38.09 37.15 1.25
N GLU A 76 37.29 37.70 0.33
CA GLU A 76 35.96 37.17 0.01
C GLU A 76 36.02 35.80 -0.67
N TYR A 77 37.04 35.53 -1.48
CA TYR A 77 37.26 34.20 -2.04
C TYR A 77 37.60 33.18 -0.95
N ARG A 78 38.42 33.58 0.03
CA ARG A 78 38.78 32.70 1.17
C ARG A 78 37.58 32.38 2.04
N THR A 79 36.70 33.34 2.29
CA THR A 79 35.46 33.10 3.06
C THR A 79 34.49 32.22 2.29
N GLN A 80 34.33 32.42 0.98
CA GLN A 80 33.54 31.52 0.13
C GLN A 80 34.10 30.09 0.09
N LEU A 81 35.41 29.92 -0.01
CA LEU A 81 36.04 28.58 0.01
C LEU A 81 35.77 27.86 1.35
N ARG A 82 35.84 28.58 2.47
CA ARG A 82 35.48 28.02 3.79
C ARG A 82 34.01 27.66 3.87
N GLN A 83 33.12 28.52 3.39
CA GLN A 83 31.68 28.23 3.37
C GLN A 83 31.35 27.03 2.48
N MET A 84 32.01 26.91 1.32
CA MET A 84 31.85 25.74 0.44
C MET A 84 32.36 24.48 1.11
N ALA A 85 33.55 24.51 1.74
CA ALA A 85 34.07 23.36 2.48
C ALA A 85 33.14 22.93 3.62
N GLU A 86 32.60 23.88 4.39
CA GLU A 86 31.63 23.60 5.44
C GLU A 86 30.33 23.02 4.88
N SER A 87 29.85 23.55 3.75
CA SER A 87 28.65 23.02 3.08
C SER A 87 28.85 21.58 2.59
N ILE A 88 30.03 21.25 2.06
CA ILE A 88 30.38 19.89 1.64
C ILE A 88 30.40 18.95 2.83
N GLN A 89 30.97 19.39 3.96
CA GLN A 89 31.01 18.57 5.17
C GLN A 89 29.61 18.32 5.75
N ARG A 90 28.74 19.34 5.74
CA ARG A 90 27.33 19.19 6.12
C ARG A 90 26.60 18.24 5.18
N LEU A 91 26.76 18.41 3.87
CA LEU A 91 26.18 17.53 2.85
C LEU A 91 26.64 16.08 3.01
N ASP A 92 27.92 15.82 3.30
CA ASP A 92 28.40 14.46 3.54
C ASP A 92 27.74 13.85 4.79
N THR A 93 27.58 14.64 5.85
CA THR A 93 26.91 14.23 7.08
C THR A 93 25.43 13.91 6.82
N ASP A 94 24.73 14.76 6.07
CA ASP A 94 23.34 14.56 5.70
C ASP A 94 23.17 13.34 4.79
N LEU A 95 24.08 13.14 3.84
CA LEU A 95 24.06 11.99 2.93
C LEU A 95 24.28 10.68 3.69
N ARG A 96 25.20 10.67 4.66
CA ARG A 96 25.36 9.54 5.59
C ARG A 96 24.10 9.30 6.41
N GLY A 97 23.48 10.36 6.93
CA GLY A 97 22.21 10.27 7.68
C GLY A 97 21.07 9.73 6.82
N ALA A 98 20.95 10.17 5.58
CA ALA A 98 19.94 9.68 4.65
C ALA A 98 20.16 8.20 4.29
N ARG A 99 21.43 7.78 4.12
CA ARG A 99 21.78 6.38 3.88
C ARG A 99 21.41 5.49 5.07
N THR A 100 21.76 5.90 6.30
CA THR A 100 21.42 5.11 7.49
C THR A 100 19.91 5.03 7.71
N GLN A 101 19.16 6.09 7.41
CA GLN A 101 17.68 6.05 7.40
C GLN A 101 17.15 5.09 6.34
N ASN A 102 17.72 5.09 5.14
CA ASN A 102 17.31 4.18 4.07
C ASN A 102 17.56 2.71 4.47
N ASP A 103 18.73 2.42 5.04
CA ASP A 103 19.07 1.09 5.51
C ASP A 103 18.14 0.66 6.65
N ASN A 104 17.82 1.55 7.59
CA ASN A 104 16.85 1.27 8.65
C ASN A 104 15.47 0.94 8.07
N LEU A 105 14.94 1.76 7.15
CA LEU A 105 13.67 1.49 6.48
C LEU A 105 13.68 0.15 5.72
N ARG A 106 14.78 -0.18 5.04
CA ARG A 106 14.94 -1.49 4.37
C ARG A 106 14.87 -2.64 5.36
N THR A 107 15.53 -2.52 6.51
CA THR A 107 15.47 -3.57 7.55
C THR A 107 14.07 -3.69 8.16
N GLN A 108 13.35 -2.59 8.35
CA GLN A 108 11.95 -2.62 8.82
C GLN A 108 11.04 -3.31 7.81
N LEU A 109 11.19 -3.00 6.53
CA LEU A 109 10.42 -3.62 5.44
C LEU A 109 10.72 -5.13 5.38
N GLN A 110 11.99 -5.52 5.46
CA GLN A 110 12.37 -6.94 5.51
C GLN A 110 11.74 -7.68 6.70
N ARG A 111 11.78 -7.08 7.89
CA ARG A 111 11.13 -7.65 9.09
C ARG A 111 9.61 -7.76 8.91
N ALA A 112 8.97 -6.76 8.32
CA ALA A 112 7.54 -6.80 8.04
C ALA A 112 7.17 -7.91 7.05
N LEU A 113 7.95 -8.09 5.98
CA LEU A 113 7.76 -9.18 5.02
C LEU A 113 8.00 -10.55 5.63
N GLN A 114 9.01 -10.68 6.50
CA GLN A 114 9.27 -11.91 7.25
C GLN A 114 8.08 -12.23 8.17
N GLY A 115 7.61 -11.26 8.96
CA GLY A 115 6.45 -11.43 9.83
C GLY A 115 5.18 -11.81 9.05
N GLN A 116 4.97 -11.24 7.86
CA GLN A 116 3.86 -11.65 7.00
C GLN A 116 3.97 -13.11 6.55
N ARG A 117 5.17 -13.57 6.19
CA ARG A 117 5.41 -14.97 5.81
C ARG A 117 5.17 -15.90 6.99
N ASP A 118 5.68 -15.55 8.16
CA ASP A 118 5.51 -16.35 9.37
C ASP A 118 4.01 -16.50 9.73
N LEU A 119 3.24 -15.41 9.64
CA LEU A 119 1.79 -15.45 9.83
C LEU A 119 1.10 -16.32 8.78
N THR A 120 1.43 -16.17 7.50
CA THR A 120 0.83 -17.02 6.46
C THR A 120 1.16 -18.50 6.63
N GLN A 121 2.37 -18.81 7.11
CA GLN A 121 2.76 -20.18 7.42
C GLN A 121 1.95 -20.73 8.58
N GLN A 122 1.82 -19.98 9.69
CA GLN A 122 0.99 -20.37 10.83
C GLN A 122 -0.47 -20.62 10.42
N PHE A 123 -1.07 -19.72 9.64
CA PHE A 123 -2.43 -19.93 9.11
C PHE A 123 -2.52 -21.17 8.21
N SER A 124 -1.51 -21.41 7.36
CA SER A 124 -1.49 -22.60 6.51
C SER A 124 -1.34 -23.89 7.32
N GLU A 125 -0.57 -23.87 8.40
CA GLU A 125 -0.41 -24.99 9.32
C GLU A 125 -1.72 -25.28 10.06
N GLU A 126 -2.39 -24.27 10.61
CA GLU A 126 -3.70 -24.43 11.26
C GLU A 126 -4.76 -25.00 10.30
N LEU A 127 -4.81 -24.48 9.07
CA LEU A 127 -5.72 -25.01 8.04
C LEU A 127 -5.36 -26.45 7.65
N SER A 128 -4.08 -26.80 7.58
CA SER A 128 -3.62 -28.16 7.26
C SER A 128 -3.89 -29.16 8.39
N GLN A 129 -3.95 -28.69 9.64
CA GLN A 129 -4.27 -29.50 10.81
C GLN A 129 -5.75 -29.87 10.88
N THR A 130 -6.61 -29.16 10.14
CA THR A 130 -8.00 -29.54 9.89
C THR A 130 -8.03 -30.68 8.86
N ARG A 131 -7.53 -31.84 9.28
CA ARG A 131 -7.48 -33.06 8.49
C ARG A 131 -8.92 -33.52 8.27
N TYR A 132 -9.50 -33.16 7.13
CA TYR A 132 -10.78 -33.72 6.72
C TYR A 132 -10.67 -35.24 6.78
N PRO A 133 -11.59 -35.94 7.48
CA PRO A 133 -11.55 -37.40 7.50
C PRO A 133 -11.59 -37.88 6.05
N SER A 134 -10.70 -38.81 5.70
CA SER A 134 -10.73 -39.37 4.36
C SER A 134 -12.10 -39.97 4.11
N LEU A 135 -12.60 -39.87 2.88
CA LEU A 135 -13.90 -40.41 2.49
C LEU A 135 -14.02 -41.90 2.89
N LEU A 136 -12.89 -42.62 2.89
CA LEU A 136 -12.77 -44.00 3.37
C LEU A 136 -13.11 -44.14 4.86
N MET A 137 -12.61 -43.27 5.74
CA MET A 137 -12.95 -43.28 7.17
C MET A 137 -14.44 -42.99 7.39
N LEU A 138 -15.02 -42.08 6.61
CA LEU A 138 -16.47 -41.80 6.65
C LEU A 138 -17.28 -43.03 6.22
N MET A 139 -16.87 -43.70 5.15
CA MET A 139 -17.51 -44.92 4.66
C MET A 139 -17.41 -46.07 5.67
N ILE A 140 -16.27 -46.23 6.34
CA ILE A 140 -16.12 -47.22 7.43
C ILE A 140 -17.04 -46.88 8.60
N ALA A 141 -17.08 -45.63 9.05
CA ALA A 141 -17.94 -45.22 10.15
C ALA A 141 -19.42 -45.42 9.83
N PHE A 142 -19.83 -45.09 8.60
CA PHE A 142 -21.19 -45.31 8.11
C PHE A 142 -21.52 -46.81 8.02
N GLY A 143 -20.62 -47.62 7.46
CA GLY A 143 -20.75 -49.07 7.40
C GLY A 143 -20.85 -49.71 8.79
N ALA A 144 -20.01 -49.28 9.73
CA ALA A 144 -20.04 -49.75 11.11
C ALA A 144 -21.35 -49.35 11.82
N GLY A 145 -21.86 -48.14 11.57
CA GLY A 145 -23.15 -47.68 12.08
C GLY A 145 -24.31 -48.52 11.57
N ILE A 146 -24.33 -48.83 10.26
CA ILE A 146 -25.36 -49.70 9.66
C ILE A 146 -25.29 -51.10 10.27
N LEU A 147 -24.10 -51.70 10.34
CA LEU A 147 -23.92 -53.04 10.91
C LEU A 147 -24.36 -53.11 12.38
N SER A 148 -24.00 -52.09 13.18
CA SER A 148 -24.43 -52.00 14.57
C SER A 148 -25.94 -51.80 14.70
N GLY A 149 -26.57 -51.07 13.78
CA GLY A 149 -28.03 -50.90 13.74
C GLY A 149 -28.77 -52.19 13.42
N ILE A 150 -28.28 -52.97 12.45
CA ILE A 150 -28.86 -54.26 12.09
C ILE A 150 -28.76 -55.24 13.27
N ALA A 151 -27.57 -55.36 13.87
CA ALA A 151 -27.37 -56.22 15.03
C ALA A 151 -28.22 -55.80 16.24
N GLY A 152 -28.36 -54.49 16.48
CA GLY A 152 -29.23 -53.97 17.54
C GLY A 152 -30.71 -54.30 17.32
N THR A 153 -31.16 -54.30 16.06
CA THR A 153 -32.55 -54.62 15.70
C THR A 153 -32.85 -56.11 15.93
N GLU A 154 -31.93 -57.01 15.61
CA GLU A 154 -32.09 -58.45 15.88
C GLU A 154 -32.15 -58.75 17.39
N LEU A 155 -31.31 -58.10 18.19
CA LEU A 155 -31.36 -58.24 19.65
C LEU A 155 -32.69 -57.74 20.23
N PHE A 156 -33.23 -56.62 19.72
CA PHE A 156 -34.52 -56.11 20.16
C PHE A 156 -35.67 -57.08 19.83
N HIS A 157 -35.65 -57.68 18.63
CA HIS A 157 -36.64 -58.69 18.26
C HIS A 157 -36.57 -59.95 19.14
N LEU A 158 -35.37 -60.42 19.51
CA LEU A 158 -35.19 -61.55 20.41
C LEU A 158 -35.72 -61.26 21.81
N PHE A 159 -35.44 -60.06 22.36
CA PHE A 159 -35.98 -59.65 23.66
C PHE A 159 -37.51 -59.53 23.65
N THR A 160 -38.07 -58.95 22.59
CA THR A 160 -39.53 -58.73 22.52
C THR A 160 -40.28 -60.06 22.34
N HIS A 161 -39.78 -60.97 21.49
CA HIS A 161 -40.39 -62.29 21.32
C HIS A 161 -40.32 -63.14 22.58
N HIS A 162 -39.20 -63.12 23.32
CA HIS A 162 -39.10 -63.88 24.57
C HIS A 162 -40.03 -63.34 25.66
N VAL A 163 -40.15 -62.02 25.80
CA VAL A 163 -41.03 -61.40 26.79
C VAL A 163 -42.50 -61.68 26.48
N VAL A 164 -42.90 -61.60 25.21
CA VAL A 164 -44.30 -61.84 24.79
C VAL A 164 -44.69 -63.31 24.95
N HIS A 165 -43.82 -64.27 24.63
CA HIS A 165 -44.12 -65.69 24.87
C HIS A 165 -44.17 -66.04 26.36
N SER A 166 -43.26 -65.51 27.18
CA SER A 166 -43.29 -65.72 28.63
C SER A 166 -44.55 -65.12 29.28
N ALA A 167 -44.99 -63.94 28.82
CA ALA A 167 -46.23 -63.33 29.30
C ALA A 167 -47.48 -64.11 28.87
N ALA A 168 -47.51 -64.63 27.64
CA ALA A 168 -48.62 -65.44 27.13
C ALA A 168 -48.73 -66.81 27.82
N GLU A 169 -47.61 -67.43 28.19
CA GLU A 169 -47.61 -68.68 28.96
C GLU A 169 -48.09 -68.45 30.41
N ASN A 170 -47.63 -67.40 31.08
CA ASN A 170 -48.09 -67.07 32.43
C ASN A 170 -49.59 -66.71 32.49
N ALA A 171 -50.12 -66.02 31.47
CA ALA A 171 -51.55 -65.70 31.40
C ALA A 171 -52.44 -66.95 31.21
N ARG A 172 -51.88 -68.04 30.68
CA ARG A 172 -52.62 -69.29 30.39
C ARG A 172 -52.79 -70.18 31.62
N TYR A 173 -52.04 -69.95 32.71
CA TYR A 173 -52.18 -70.66 33.99
C TYR A 173 -53.15 -69.99 34.98
N LEU A 174 -53.76 -68.86 34.60
CA LEU A 174 -54.66 -68.06 35.43
C LEU A 174 -56.16 -68.23 35.10
N TYR A 175 -56.53 -69.20 34.27
CA TYR A 175 -57.91 -69.58 33.94
C TYR A 175 -58.17 -71.07 34.19
#